data_AF-A0A5N6BZU2-F1
#
_entry.id   AF-A0A5N6BZU2-F1
#
_cell.length_a   1.000
_cell.length_b   1.000
_cell.length_c   1.000
_cell.angle_alpha   90.00
_cell.angle_beta   90.00
_cell.angle_gamma   90.00
#
_symmetry.space_group_name_H-M   'P 1'
#
loop_
_entity.id
_entity.type
_entity.pdbx_description
1 polymer ?
#
loop_
_entity_poly.entity_id
_entity_poly.type
_entity_poly.pdbx_seq_one_letter_code
_entity_poly.pdbx_strand_id
1 'polypeptide(L)'
;MWLGTVEDRFGMIWQDPDRDRDLVQTALRWYCPALITRDSFTYLTLRDAQPRATAAVHYELGVYGHGHHGAELARRLHDQIKVWDHAWRHHPEPAFSLYPADATVPNPTVGRIFRKRHTQLVMAWA
;
A
#
# COMPACT_ATOMS: atom_id res chain seq x y z
N MET A 1 2.83 -2.24 -4.73
CA MET A 1 3.98 -1.45 -5.19
C MET A 1 3.71 0.05 -5.16
N TRP A 2 2.61 0.54 -5.75
CA TRP A 2 2.17 1.95 -5.72
C TRP A 2 2.32 2.63 -4.35
N LEU A 3 1.64 2.11 -3.33
CA LEU A 3 1.64 2.70 -1.98
C LEU A 3 3.05 2.93 -1.41
N GLY A 4 3.95 1.95 -1.55
CA GLY A 4 5.32 2.08 -1.06
C GLY A 4 6.13 3.17 -1.77
N THR A 5 5.73 3.55 -2.98
CA THR A 5 6.39 4.64 -3.72
C THR A 5 5.78 6.01 -3.41
N VAL A 6 4.49 6.13 -3.12
CA VAL A 6 3.85 7.45 -2.97
C VAL A 6 3.49 7.84 -1.54
N GLU A 7 3.50 6.90 -0.59
CA GLU A 7 3.12 7.17 0.79
C GLU A 7 4.30 7.11 1.77
N ASP A 8 4.61 8.24 2.42
CA ASP A 8 5.68 8.30 3.43
C ASP A 8 5.36 7.49 4.68
N ARG A 9 4.07 7.29 4.95
CA ARG A 9 3.55 6.53 6.07
C ARG A 9 3.42 5.04 5.74
N PHE A 10 3.85 4.61 4.56
CA PHE A 10 3.71 3.23 4.14
C PHE A 10 4.43 2.28 5.10
N GLY A 11 3.73 1.23 5.50
CA GLY A 11 4.25 0.12 6.26
C GLY A 11 3.53 -1.16 5.92
N MET A 12 3.87 -2.20 6.67
CA MET A 12 3.31 -3.53 6.50
C MET A 12 2.73 -3.99 7.82
N ILE A 13 1.52 -4.55 7.77
CA ILE A 13 0.97 -5.33 8.86
C ILE A 13 0.88 -6.79 8.42
N TRP A 14 1.24 -7.67 9.33
CA TRP A 14 0.94 -9.09 9.22
C TRP A 14 0.31 -9.51 10.53
N GLN A 15 -0.55 -10.50 10.43
CA GLN A 15 -1.19 -11.10 11.57
C GLN A 15 -0.44 -12.37 11.97
N ASP A 16 -0.19 -12.53 13.27
CA ASP A 16 0.34 -13.77 13.81
C ASP A 16 -0.62 -14.92 13.48
N PRO A 17 -0.16 -15.96 12.74
CA PRO A 17 -1.05 -17.01 12.29
C PRO A 17 -1.59 -17.90 13.40
N ASP A 18 -0.92 -17.93 14.55
CA ASP A 18 -1.25 -18.77 15.71
C ASP A 18 -2.19 -18.05 16.71
N ARG A 19 -2.54 -16.79 16.42
CA ARG A 19 -3.46 -15.99 17.22
C ARG A 19 -4.86 -15.96 16.61
N ASP A 20 -5.84 -15.72 17.47
CA ASP A 20 -7.23 -15.52 17.08
C ASP A 20 -7.35 -14.43 15.99
N ARG A 21 -8.17 -14.71 14.97
CA ARG A 21 -8.33 -13.86 13.79
C ARG A 21 -9.62 -13.07 13.74
N ASP A 22 -10.40 -13.13 14.80
CA ASP A 22 -11.72 -12.52 14.82
C ASP A 22 -11.66 -10.98 14.92
N LEU A 23 -10.56 -10.42 15.42
CA LEU A 23 -10.42 -8.97 15.61
C LEU A 23 -9.89 -8.21 14.38
N VAL A 24 -9.09 -8.86 13.53
CA VAL A 24 -8.38 -8.22 12.42
C VAL A 24 -8.42 -9.12 11.20
N GLN A 25 -9.12 -8.68 10.16
CA GLN A 25 -9.19 -9.38 8.88
C GLN A 25 -8.44 -8.59 7.81
N THR A 26 -7.17 -8.94 7.58
CA THR A 26 -6.33 -8.33 6.55
C THR A 26 -6.66 -8.88 5.16
N ALA A 27 -6.63 -8.03 4.14
CA ALA A 27 -6.80 -8.43 2.74
C ALA A 27 -5.69 -9.38 2.24
N LEU A 28 -4.47 -9.23 2.78
CA LEU A 28 -3.30 -10.04 2.39
C LEU A 28 -2.64 -10.61 3.65
N ARG A 29 -2.47 -11.93 3.70
CA ARG A 29 -2.07 -12.62 4.94
C ARG A 29 -0.68 -12.24 5.47
N TRP A 30 0.30 -12.07 4.59
CA TRP A 30 1.71 -11.93 4.98
C TRP A 30 2.33 -10.57 4.68
N TYR A 31 1.62 -9.76 3.89
CA TYR A 31 2.15 -8.50 3.39
C TYR A 31 0.99 -7.54 3.12
N CYS A 32 0.17 -7.24 4.14
CA CYS A 32 -0.94 -6.30 4.00
C CYS A 32 -0.43 -4.85 4.08
N PRO A 33 -0.60 -4.04 3.02
CA PRO A 33 -0.27 -2.62 3.05
C PRO A 33 -0.97 -1.90 4.19
N ALA A 34 -0.22 -1.06 4.87
CA ALA A 34 -0.72 -0.21 5.94
C ALA A 34 -0.19 1.21 5.78
N LEU A 35 -0.93 2.19 6.31
CA LEU A 35 -0.35 3.49 6.66
C LEU A 35 -0.21 3.57 8.16
N ILE A 36 0.99 3.89 8.65
CA ILE A 36 1.35 3.82 10.06
C ILE A 36 1.84 5.20 10.50
N THR A 37 1.34 5.63 11.65
CA THR A 37 1.81 6.81 12.37
C THR A 37 2.11 6.41 13.82
N ARG A 38 2.49 7.38 14.66
CA ARG A 38 2.89 7.10 16.05
C ARG A 38 1.76 6.49 16.89
N ASP A 39 0.52 6.90 16.68
CA ASP A 39 -0.63 6.54 17.53
C ASP A 39 -1.82 5.95 16.75
N SER A 40 -1.69 5.83 15.43
CA SER A 40 -2.76 5.43 14.53
C SER A 40 -2.22 4.62 13.36
N PHE A 41 -3.02 3.69 12.85
CA PHE A 41 -2.68 2.91 11.67
C PHE A 41 -3.92 2.49 10.88
N THR A 42 -3.73 2.10 9.63
CA THR A 42 -4.79 1.56 8.78
C THR A 42 -4.27 0.41 7.93
N TYR A 43 -5.14 -0.49 7.48
CA TYR A 43 -4.79 -1.59 6.58
C TYR A 43 -5.96 -1.95 5.67
N LEU A 44 -5.66 -2.69 4.59
CA LEU A 44 -6.66 -3.18 3.65
C LEU A 44 -7.44 -4.38 4.22
N THR A 45 -8.74 -4.41 4.01
CA THR A 45 -9.62 -5.54 4.34
C THR A 45 -10.22 -6.13 3.06
N LEU A 46 -10.60 -7.40 3.10
CA LEU A 46 -11.25 -8.07 1.97
C LEU A 46 -12.44 -8.86 2.49
N ARG A 47 -13.60 -8.71 1.85
CA ARG A 47 -14.77 -9.54 2.11
C ARG A 47 -15.40 -10.01 0.81
N ASP A 48 -16.15 -11.11 0.87
CA ASP A 48 -16.97 -11.55 -0.24
C ASP A 48 -18.04 -10.50 -0.54
N ALA A 49 -18.16 -10.10 -1.80
CA ALA A 49 -19.30 -9.31 -2.25
C ALA A 49 -20.47 -10.25 -2.54
N GLN A 50 -21.71 -9.77 -2.33
CA GLN A 50 -22.90 -10.56 -2.62
C GLN A 50 -22.86 -11.10 -4.07
N PRO A 51 -23.27 -12.36 -4.31
CA PRO A 51 -23.30 -12.93 -5.64
C PRO A 51 -24.13 -12.05 -6.56
N ARG A 52 -23.48 -11.42 -7.55
CA ARG A 52 -24.20 -10.83 -8.69
C ARG A 52 -24.60 -11.99 -9.61
N ALA A 53 -25.62 -11.80 -10.44
CA ALA A 53 -26.12 -12.83 -11.39
C ALA A 53 -25.07 -13.35 -12.42
N THR A 54 -23.81 -12.95 -12.30
CA THR A 54 -22.66 -13.37 -13.09
C THR A 54 -21.86 -14.44 -12.34
N ALA A 55 -21.37 -15.46 -13.04
CA ALA A 55 -20.66 -16.62 -12.47
C ALA A 55 -19.29 -16.32 -11.80
N ALA A 56 -18.84 -15.07 -11.73
CA ALA A 56 -17.57 -14.71 -11.12
C ALA A 56 -17.74 -14.35 -9.63
N VAL A 57 -16.84 -14.86 -8.78
CA VAL A 57 -16.72 -14.43 -7.38
C VAL A 57 -16.30 -12.97 -7.36
N HIS A 58 -17.04 -12.13 -6.65
CA HIS A 58 -16.72 -10.72 -6.46
C HIS A 58 -16.21 -10.52 -5.04
N TYR A 59 -15.20 -9.68 -4.89
CA TYR A 59 -14.68 -9.27 -3.59
C TYR A 59 -14.81 -7.76 -3.43
N GLU A 60 -15.07 -7.33 -2.20
CA GLU A 60 -15.01 -5.93 -1.80
C GLU A 60 -13.72 -5.66 -1.04
N LEU A 61 -12.93 -4.73 -1.55
CA LEU A 61 -11.71 -4.25 -0.91
C LEU A 61 -12.07 -3.05 -0.04
N GLY A 62 -11.90 -3.20 1.26
CA GLY A 62 -12.13 -2.16 2.26
C GLY A 62 -10.84 -1.63 2.87
N VAL A 63 -11.00 -0.64 3.72
CA VAL A 63 -9.92 -0.05 4.52
C VAL A 63 -10.42 0.11 5.95
N TYR A 64 -9.64 -0.37 6.91
CA TYR A 64 -9.94 -0.23 8.33
C TYR A 64 -8.87 0.60 9.03
N GLY A 65 -9.28 1.50 9.92
CA GLY A 65 -8.40 2.45 10.60
C GLY A 65 -8.55 2.41 12.12
N HIS A 66 -7.42 2.49 12.82
CA HIS A 66 -7.32 2.48 14.28
C HIS A 66 -6.59 3.73 14.79
N GLY A 67 -6.91 4.12 16.02
CA GLY A 67 -6.32 5.28 16.69
C GLY A 67 -7.02 6.59 16.36
N HIS A 68 -6.51 7.68 16.94
CA HIS A 68 -7.12 9.01 16.83
C HIS A 68 -7.22 9.52 15.39
N HIS A 69 -6.24 9.16 14.54
CA HIS A 69 -6.20 9.52 13.12
C HIS A 69 -6.65 8.38 12.19
N GLY A 70 -7.22 7.30 12.75
CA GLY A 70 -7.57 6.10 11.98
C GLY A 70 -8.49 6.37 10.79
N ALA A 71 -9.52 7.20 10.97
CA ALA A 71 -10.46 7.54 9.89
C ALA A 71 -9.82 8.38 8.77
N GLU A 72 -8.90 9.29 9.12
CA GLU A 72 -8.14 10.08 8.15
C GLU A 72 -7.20 9.18 7.34
N LEU A 73 -6.44 8.32 8.02
CA LEU A 73 -5.54 7.37 7.38
C LEU A 73 -6.31 6.39 6.48
N ALA A 74 -7.48 5.91 6.93
CA ALA A 74 -8.31 5.01 6.15
C ALA A 74 -8.78 5.67 4.85
N ARG A 75 -9.24 6.92 4.91
CA ARG A 75 -9.61 7.69 3.71
C ARG A 75 -8.42 7.86 2.78
N ARG A 76 -7.26 8.24 3.31
CA ARG A 76 -6.04 8.41 2.51
C ARG A 76 -5.62 7.13 1.80
N LEU A 77 -5.63 5.99 2.50
CA LEU A 77 -5.31 4.70 1.90
C LEU A 77 -6.35 4.31 0.84
N HIS A 78 -7.64 4.51 1.11
CA HIS A 78 -8.71 4.32 0.12
C HIS A 78 -8.46 5.15 -1.15
N ASP A 79 -8.17 6.44 -0.99
CA ASP A 79 -7.96 7.36 -2.12
C ASP A 79 -6.73 6.94 -2.94
N GLN A 80 -5.66 6.47 -2.30
CA GLN A 80 -4.51 5.93 -3.03
C GLN A 80 -4.82 4.65 -3.80
N ILE A 81 -5.66 3.76 -3.26
CA ILE A 81 -6.13 2.58 -3.99
C ILE A 81 -6.96 3.00 -5.21
N LYS A 82 -7.81 4.04 -5.08
CA LYS A 82 -8.56 4.59 -6.22
C LYS A 82 -7.66 5.20 -7.28
N VAL A 83 -6.66 5.99 -6.88
CA VAL A 83 -5.67 6.55 -7.80
C VAL A 83 -4.93 5.43 -8.53
N TRP A 84 -4.49 4.40 -7.81
CA TRP A 84 -3.86 3.25 -8.43
C TRP A 84 -4.79 2.55 -9.43
N ASP A 85 -6.02 2.23 -9.03
CA ASP A 85 -6.97 1.50 -9.87
C ASP A 85 -7.30 2.25 -11.17
N HIS A 86 -7.49 3.57 -11.08
CA HIS A 86 -7.84 4.39 -12.24
C HIS A 86 -6.66 4.78 -13.12
N ALA A 87 -5.52 5.12 -12.53
CA ALA A 87 -4.42 5.78 -13.25
C ALA A 87 -3.17 4.93 -13.43
N TRP A 88 -2.99 3.83 -12.67
CA TRP A 88 -1.70 3.10 -12.67
C TRP A 88 -1.83 1.59 -12.86
N ARG A 89 -2.98 1.01 -12.56
CA ARG A 89 -3.21 -0.44 -12.64
C ARG A 89 -2.97 -1.01 -14.04
N HIS A 90 -3.22 -0.20 -15.06
CA HIS A 90 -3.08 -0.57 -16.47
C HIS A 90 -1.89 0.10 -17.16
N HIS A 91 -1.06 0.83 -16.40
CA HIS A 91 0.18 1.45 -16.89
C HIS A 91 1.37 0.50 -16.70
N PRO A 92 2.53 0.79 -17.33
CA PRO A 92 3.76 0.07 -17.08
C PRO A 92 4.12 0.05 -15.59
N GLU A 93 4.74 -1.04 -15.17
CA GLU A 93 5.34 -1.16 -13.84
C GLU A 93 6.42 -0.07 -13.65
N PRO A 94 6.69 0.37 -12.41
CA PRO A 94 7.71 1.36 -12.15
C PRO A 94 9.08 0.83 -12.53
N ALA A 95 9.89 1.70 -13.12
CA ALA A 95 11.29 1.45 -13.37
C ALA A 95 12.09 1.53 -12.07
N PHE A 96 13.06 0.62 -11.94
CA PHE A 96 13.99 0.57 -10.82
C PHE A 96 15.39 0.91 -11.30
N SER A 97 16.05 1.85 -10.62
CA SER A 97 17.44 2.19 -10.90
C SER A 97 18.21 2.34 -9.59
N LEU A 98 19.33 1.63 -9.49
CA LEU A 98 20.18 1.62 -8.30
C LEU A 98 21.46 2.41 -8.55
N TYR A 99 21.75 3.34 -7.65
CA TYR A 99 22.92 4.21 -7.74
C TYR A 99 23.76 4.10 -6.46
N PRO A 100 25.07 4.40 -6.51
CA PRO A 100 25.89 4.66 -5.33
C PRO A 100 25.32 5.78 -4.45
N ALA A 101 25.66 5.77 -3.15
CA ALA A 101 25.17 6.76 -2.18
C ALA A 101 25.56 8.21 -2.49
N ASP A 102 26.71 8.40 -3.14
CA ASP A 102 27.30 9.70 -3.50
C ASP A 102 26.94 10.15 -4.93
N ALA A 103 26.27 9.31 -5.71
CA ALA A 103 25.85 9.66 -7.05
C ALA A 103 24.68 10.67 -7.03
N THR A 104 24.69 11.59 -7.99
CA THR A 104 23.51 12.42 -8.29
C THR A 104 22.47 11.55 -8.99
N VAL A 105 21.23 11.56 -8.49
CA VAL A 105 20.14 10.72 -9.00
C VAL A 105 18.97 11.59 -9.50
N PRO A 106 18.27 11.17 -10.57
CA PRO A 106 17.09 11.89 -11.04
C PRO A 106 15.96 11.83 -10.00
N ASN A 107 15.28 12.96 -9.80
CA ASN A 107 14.08 12.98 -8.96
C ASN A 107 12.87 12.51 -9.78
N PRO A 108 12.20 11.42 -9.41
CA PRO A 108 11.04 10.95 -10.15
C PRO A 108 9.86 11.92 -9.99
N THR A 109 9.14 12.20 -11.08
CA THR A 109 7.88 12.97 -11.03
C THR A 109 6.84 12.25 -10.18
N VAL A 110 6.74 10.93 -10.36
CA VAL A 110 5.90 10.03 -9.55
C VAL A 110 6.76 8.86 -9.12
N GLY A 111 6.91 8.66 -7.81
CA GLY A 111 7.76 7.61 -7.28
C GLY A 111 8.52 8.02 -6.04
N ARG A 112 9.59 7.30 -5.72
CA ARG A 112 10.39 7.52 -4.51
C ARG A 112 11.84 7.11 -4.69
N ILE A 113 12.70 7.82 -3.98
CA ILE A 113 14.10 7.47 -3.80
C ILE A 113 14.26 6.85 -2.41
N PHE A 114 14.56 5.56 -2.35
CA PHE A 114 14.91 4.87 -1.12
C PHE A 114 16.41 4.95 -0.88
N ARG A 115 16.82 5.80 0.06
CA ARG A 115 18.22 5.96 0.45
C ARG A 115 18.62 4.92 1.49
N LYS A 116 19.74 4.27 1.22
CA LYS A 116 20.42 3.31 2.12
C LYS A 116 21.85 3.80 2.34
N ARG A 117 22.58 3.14 3.24
CA ARG A 117 23.96 3.51 3.62
C ARG A 117 24.91 3.63 2.43
N HIS A 118 24.77 2.76 1.43
CA HIS A 118 25.70 2.65 0.31
C HIS A 118 25.04 2.83 -1.06
N THR A 119 23.71 2.93 -1.09
CA THR A 119 22.96 2.96 -2.34
C THR A 119 21.73 3.86 -2.26
N GLN A 120 21.26 4.29 -3.42
CA GLN A 120 20.00 4.98 -3.61
C GLN A 120 19.20 4.21 -4.65
N LEU A 121 18.05 3.66 -4.26
CA LEU A 121 17.12 3.01 -5.17
C LEU A 121 16.06 4.01 -5.61
N VAL A 122 16.07 4.38 -6.89
CA VAL A 122 15.02 5.18 -7.52
C VAL A 122 13.96 4.25 -8.06
N MET A 123 12.71 4.43 -7.61
CA MET A 123 11.52 3.80 -8.16
C MET A 123 10.68 4.88 -8.83
N ALA A 124 10.53 4.81 -10.15
CA ALA A 124 9.87 5.84 -10.95
C ALA A 124 8.73 5.25 -11.79
N TRP A 125 7.57 5.91 -11.78
CA TRP A 125 6.45 5.58 -12.66
C TRP A 125 6.52 6.48 -13.90
N ALA A 126 6.18 5.92 -15.07
CA ALA A 126 6.21 6.58 -16.37
C ALA A 126 4.80 6.69 -16.98
#